data_AF-A0A531MM41-F1
#
_entry.id   AF-A0A531MM41-F1
#
_cell.length_a   1.000
_cell.length_b   1.000
_cell.length_c   1.000
_cell.angle_alpha   90.00
_cell.angle_beta   90.00
_cell.angle_gamma   90.00
#
_symmetry.space_group_name_H-M   'P 1'
#
loop_
_entity.id
_entity.type
_entity.pdbx_description
1 polymer ?
#
loop_
_entity_poly.entity_id
_entity_poly.type
_entity_poly.pdbx_seq_one_letter_code
_entity_poly.pdbx_strand_id
1 'polypeptide(L)'
;VMTRAQTFTGYGGRAATRQTVTIGADHDGMIQSIVHRGVNETSIDGMWVEPLGSVTSIMYATPNFSSRQNVVRVNSVVPGAMRAPGENPSAFGIESAIDELAYEVGIDPLEIRLRNYAEQDPHAKKAWSTRQLREAFAAGAERFGWARRTPEPRSMRDGNHLIGWGVAAGTYPVRRAYGEAVVRILADGSVEVESSSIDMGQGTYTILAQTAAETVGVSADDVVVKLGDSRFARAGVSGGSRLAGVMTGAVYKAATSALDQLIGLAISDPRSPFNALQANTLVVAKGRITAPRGDGPDVSIAELLKSVGRDRIEATGDTMPANSTAEDRYKNYTTIAMALPHTEGDYSRHSWCAHFVEVRVDEDF
;
A
#
# COMPACT_ATOMS: atom_id res chain seq x y z
N VAL A 1 -6.99 9.48 29.08
CA VAL A 1 -6.66 10.38 27.93
C VAL A 1 -5.31 11.02 28.22
N MET A 2 -4.36 10.98 27.28
CA MET A 2 -3.07 11.64 27.43
C MET A 2 -3.16 13.11 26.98
N THR A 3 -2.44 14.01 27.64
CA THR A 3 -2.23 15.38 27.16
C THR A 3 -1.33 15.38 25.92
N ARG A 4 -1.38 16.45 25.11
CA ARG A 4 -0.48 16.60 23.96
C ARG A 4 0.99 16.50 24.36
N ALA A 5 1.40 17.11 25.46
CA ALA A 5 2.78 17.03 25.94
C ALA A 5 3.18 15.58 26.27
N GLN A 6 2.31 14.82 26.95
CA GLN A 6 2.56 13.41 27.25
C GLN A 6 2.71 12.54 26.00
N THR A 7 2.11 12.92 24.85
CA THR A 7 2.27 12.14 23.61
C THR A 7 3.68 12.13 23.04
N PHE A 8 4.55 13.05 23.43
CA PHE A 8 5.95 13.09 22.97
C PHE A 8 6.84 12.09 23.71
N THR A 9 6.46 11.66 24.92
CA THR A 9 7.29 10.81 25.78
C THR A 9 6.60 9.55 26.27
N GLY A 10 5.27 9.43 26.10
CA GLY A 10 4.54 8.21 26.44
C GLY A 10 4.58 7.13 25.33
N TYR A 11 5.00 7.49 24.11
CA TYR A 11 5.35 6.57 23.03
C TYR A 11 6.36 7.25 22.09
N GLY A 12 7.14 6.45 21.35
CA GLY A 12 8.19 6.98 20.47
C GLY A 12 7.69 7.37 19.08
N GLY A 13 8.33 8.40 18.51
CA GLY A 13 8.29 8.72 17.09
C GLY A 13 9.39 8.00 16.31
N ARG A 14 9.72 8.53 15.13
CA ARG A 14 10.89 8.06 14.38
C ARG A 14 12.16 8.36 15.18
N ALA A 15 13.05 7.38 15.29
CA ALA A 15 14.38 7.57 15.85
C ALA A 15 15.17 8.61 15.04
N ALA A 16 15.97 9.45 15.71
CA ALA A 16 16.98 10.23 15.03
C ALA A 16 17.99 9.29 14.33
N THR A 17 18.40 9.66 13.11
CA THR A 17 19.32 8.88 12.28
C THR A 17 20.52 9.71 11.86
N ARG A 18 21.66 9.05 11.67
CA ARG A 18 22.84 9.61 11.01
C ARG A 18 23.38 8.58 10.03
N GLN A 19 23.61 9.02 8.80
CA GLN A 19 24.07 8.15 7.72
C GLN A 19 25.20 8.79 6.93
N THR A 20 26.07 7.95 6.39
CA THR A 20 27.11 8.28 5.43
C THR A 20 26.91 7.37 4.24
N VAL A 21 26.57 7.97 3.10
CA VAL A 21 26.43 7.29 1.81
C VAL A 21 27.63 7.70 0.96
N THR A 22 28.41 6.72 0.51
CA THR A 22 29.52 6.93 -0.40
C THR A 22 29.19 6.24 -1.72
N ILE A 23 29.25 6.99 -2.81
CA ILE A 23 29.00 6.49 -4.16
C ILE A 23 30.30 6.52 -4.95
N GLY A 24 30.67 5.38 -5.52
CA GLY A 24 31.71 5.31 -6.55
C GLY A 24 31.04 5.24 -7.91
N ALA A 25 31.34 6.19 -8.79
CA ALA A 25 30.83 6.27 -10.16
C ALA A 25 31.97 6.61 -11.14
N ASP A 26 31.76 6.33 -12.42
CA ASP A 26 32.65 6.80 -13.48
C ASP A 26 32.30 8.23 -13.94
N HIS A 27 33.08 8.76 -14.89
CA HIS A 27 32.88 10.11 -15.42
C HIS A 27 31.57 10.31 -16.18
N ASP A 28 30.91 9.22 -16.60
CA ASP A 28 29.61 9.24 -17.27
C ASP A 28 28.45 9.23 -16.26
N GLY A 29 28.79 9.22 -14.95
CA GLY A 29 27.84 9.18 -13.85
C GLY A 29 27.27 7.78 -13.59
N MET A 30 27.85 6.72 -14.15
CA MET A 30 27.37 5.34 -13.92
C MET A 30 27.91 4.81 -12.59
N ILE A 31 26.99 4.38 -11.73
CA ILE A 31 27.30 3.89 -10.38
C ILE A 31 27.97 2.52 -10.47
N GLN A 32 29.16 2.43 -9.89
CA GLN A 32 29.94 1.19 -9.75
C GLN A 32 29.79 0.59 -8.36
N SER A 33 29.69 1.42 -7.32
CA SER A 33 29.54 0.95 -5.95
C SER A 33 28.81 1.94 -5.04
N ILE A 34 28.14 1.41 -4.01
CA ILE A 34 27.60 2.20 -2.91
C ILE A 34 28.01 1.57 -1.58
N VAL A 35 28.56 2.38 -0.68
CA VAL A 35 28.81 2.03 0.72
C VAL A 35 27.95 2.90 1.61
N HIS A 36 27.03 2.28 2.36
CA HIS A 36 26.12 2.97 3.27
C HIS A 36 26.44 2.59 4.73
N ARG A 37 26.86 3.55 5.54
CA ARG A 37 27.02 3.38 6.99
C ARG A 37 26.01 4.22 7.75
N GLY A 38 25.30 3.61 8.68
CA GLY A 38 24.19 4.26 9.39
C GLY A 38 24.18 4.01 10.88
N VAL A 39 23.52 4.90 11.61
CA VAL A 39 23.20 4.73 13.02
C VAL A 39 21.84 5.35 13.35
N ASN A 40 21.07 4.72 14.23
CA ASN A 40 19.89 5.32 14.85
C ASN A 40 19.91 5.18 16.37
N GLU A 41 19.22 6.08 17.06
CA GLU A 41 19.00 5.96 18.51
C GLU A 41 17.94 4.90 18.85
N THR A 42 18.06 4.29 20.01
CA THR A 42 17.04 3.45 20.67
C THR A 42 17.08 3.70 22.18
N SER A 43 16.02 3.36 22.91
CA SER A 43 16.00 3.45 24.38
C SER A 43 16.98 2.46 25.02
N ILE A 44 17.41 2.72 26.27
CA ILE A 44 18.18 1.75 27.06
C ILE A 44 17.41 0.44 27.36
N ASP A 45 16.07 0.52 27.48
CA ASP A 45 15.21 -0.58 27.92
C ASP A 45 14.48 -1.28 26.76
N GLY A 46 14.85 -0.98 25.52
CA GLY A 46 14.16 -1.45 24.33
C GLY A 46 15.02 -1.38 23.08
N MET A 47 14.61 -2.12 22.05
CA MET A 47 15.35 -2.20 20.78
C MET A 47 14.44 -1.79 19.63
N TRP A 48 14.78 -0.69 18.97
CA TRP A 48 14.22 -0.28 17.69
C TRP A 48 15.33 -0.07 16.66
N VAL A 49 15.16 -0.67 15.49
CA VAL A 49 16.04 -0.46 14.34
C VAL A 49 15.24 0.32 13.30
N GLU A 50 15.76 1.47 12.87
CA GLU A 50 15.20 2.28 11.78
C GLU A 50 16.01 2.01 10.51
N PRO A 51 15.63 1.08 9.61
CA PRO A 51 16.54 0.56 8.58
C PRO A 51 16.96 1.63 7.55
N LEU A 52 18.26 1.89 7.41
CA LEU A 52 18.78 2.96 6.54
C LEU A 52 19.17 2.49 5.14
N GLY A 53 19.35 1.19 4.91
CA GLY A 53 19.74 0.65 3.60
C GLY A 53 18.57 0.18 2.72
N SER A 54 17.32 0.30 3.17
CA SER A 54 16.15 -0.35 2.56
C SER A 54 15.84 0.13 1.15
N VAL A 55 16.01 1.43 0.87
CA VAL A 55 15.82 2.03 -0.46
C VAL A 55 17.13 2.09 -1.23
N THR A 56 18.24 2.37 -0.54
CA THR A 56 19.58 2.41 -1.15
C THR A 56 19.91 1.14 -1.92
N SER A 57 19.52 -0.03 -1.40
CA SER A 57 19.84 -1.32 -1.99
C SER A 57 19.08 -1.63 -3.27
N ILE A 58 18.01 -0.88 -3.60
CA ILE A 58 17.09 -1.22 -4.69
C ILE A 58 16.84 -0.10 -5.70
N MET A 59 17.10 1.16 -5.35
CA MET A 59 16.67 2.29 -6.17
C MET A 59 17.41 2.35 -7.52
N TYR A 60 18.73 2.16 -7.53
CA TYR A 60 19.57 2.30 -8.72
C TYR A 60 20.35 1.03 -9.03
N ALA A 61 20.71 0.84 -10.30
CA ALA A 61 21.57 -0.25 -10.74
C ALA A 61 22.93 -0.14 -10.04
N THR A 62 23.12 -0.95 -9.01
CA THR A 62 24.31 -0.90 -8.14
C THR A 62 25.00 -2.26 -8.14
N PRO A 63 26.10 -2.43 -8.91
CA PRO A 63 26.80 -3.70 -9.00
C PRO A 63 27.40 -4.15 -7.67
N ASN A 64 27.94 -3.21 -6.89
CA ASN A 64 28.61 -3.47 -5.63
C ASN A 64 27.98 -2.66 -4.49
N PHE A 65 27.31 -3.34 -3.56
CA PHE A 65 26.63 -2.68 -2.44
C PHE A 65 27.11 -3.22 -1.10
N SER A 66 27.46 -2.32 -0.19
CA SER A 66 27.76 -2.64 1.21
C SER A 66 26.95 -1.72 2.12
N SER A 67 26.25 -2.31 3.09
CA SER A 67 25.52 -1.54 4.10
C SER A 67 25.81 -2.07 5.50
N ARG A 68 26.04 -1.15 6.44
CA ARG A 68 26.17 -1.45 7.86
C ARG A 68 25.42 -0.42 8.68
N GLN A 69 24.60 -0.89 9.60
CA GLN A 69 23.89 -0.05 10.55
C GLN A 69 24.18 -0.47 11.98
N ASN A 70 24.39 0.50 12.86
CA ASN A 70 24.46 0.31 14.30
C ASN A 70 23.24 0.97 14.98
N VAL A 71 22.96 0.58 16.21
CA VAL A 71 21.97 1.23 17.08
C VAL A 71 22.66 1.74 18.33
N VAL A 72 22.30 2.94 18.78
CA VAL A 72 22.88 3.56 19.97
C VAL A 72 21.81 3.66 21.04
N ARG A 73 22.06 3.04 22.20
CA ARG A 73 21.17 3.12 23.36
C ARG A 73 21.33 4.48 24.04
N VAL A 74 20.22 5.18 24.25
CA VAL A 74 20.14 6.48 24.92
C VAL A 74 18.99 6.50 25.92
N ASN A 75 19.03 7.43 26.87
CA ASN A 75 17.93 7.67 27.82
C ASN A 75 16.77 8.42 27.14
N SER A 76 15.99 7.69 26.33
CA SER A 76 14.80 8.19 25.66
C SER A 76 13.70 7.11 25.66
N VAL A 77 12.49 7.48 25.26
CA VAL A 77 11.39 6.53 25.01
C VAL A 77 11.77 5.59 23.87
N VAL A 78 11.27 4.34 23.91
CA VAL A 78 11.46 3.37 22.81
C VAL A 78 10.91 4.01 21.53
N PRO A 79 11.73 4.18 20.46
CA PRO A 79 11.23 4.70 19.19
C PRO A 79 10.13 3.81 18.59
N GLY A 80 9.36 4.36 17.67
CA GLY A 80 8.22 3.70 17.06
C GLY A 80 8.09 3.99 15.57
N ALA A 81 7.12 3.32 14.95
CA ALA A 81 6.83 3.50 13.55
C ALA A 81 6.31 4.91 13.25
N MET A 82 6.99 5.62 12.35
CA MET A 82 6.48 6.81 11.68
C MET A 82 6.43 6.53 10.16
N ARG A 83 5.45 7.11 9.45
CA ARG A 83 5.11 6.77 8.06
C ARG A 83 6.35 6.50 7.18
N ALA A 84 6.39 5.30 6.57
CA ALA A 84 7.57 4.72 5.95
C ALA A 84 8.79 4.56 6.90
N PRO A 85 8.72 3.65 7.90
CA PRO A 85 9.83 3.38 8.82
C PRO A 85 11.03 2.80 8.06
N GLY A 86 12.19 3.45 8.16
CA GLY A 86 13.40 3.09 7.42
C GLY A 86 13.41 3.55 5.96
N GLU A 87 12.36 3.27 5.19
CA GLU A 87 12.33 3.69 3.77
C GLU A 87 12.43 5.21 3.62
N ASN A 88 11.82 6.00 4.52
CA ASN A 88 11.93 7.46 4.49
C ASN A 88 13.37 7.98 4.66
N PRO A 89 14.08 7.69 5.78
CA PRO A 89 15.45 8.16 5.93
C PRO A 89 16.41 7.52 4.93
N SER A 90 16.17 6.28 4.48
CA SER A 90 16.96 5.63 3.44
C SER A 90 16.87 6.37 2.10
N ALA A 91 15.64 6.69 1.65
CA ALA A 91 15.41 7.45 0.42
C ALA A 91 16.03 8.85 0.49
N PHE A 92 15.86 9.54 1.62
CA PHE A 92 16.48 10.85 1.83
C PHE A 92 18.01 10.80 1.63
N GLY A 93 18.68 9.82 2.24
CA GLY A 93 20.14 9.69 2.14
C GLY A 93 20.61 9.41 0.71
N ILE A 94 20.03 8.42 0.04
CA ILE A 94 20.47 8.06 -1.32
C ILE A 94 20.10 9.12 -2.35
N GLU A 95 18.91 9.72 -2.29
CA GLU A 95 18.50 10.73 -3.28
C GLU A 95 19.30 12.03 -3.14
N SER A 96 19.72 12.40 -1.92
CA SER A 96 20.63 13.54 -1.73
C SER A 96 22.00 13.24 -2.33
N ALA A 97 22.56 12.06 -2.07
CA ALA A 97 23.86 11.66 -2.61
C ALA A 97 23.87 11.55 -4.15
N ILE A 98 22.75 11.16 -4.76
CA ILE A 98 22.59 11.14 -6.21
C ILE A 98 22.54 12.55 -6.81
N ASP A 99 21.93 13.50 -6.11
CA ASP A 99 21.94 14.90 -6.53
C ASP A 99 23.35 15.47 -6.46
N GLU A 100 24.08 15.25 -5.36
CA GLU A 100 25.48 15.64 -5.21
C GLU A 100 26.37 15.03 -6.30
N LEU A 101 26.19 13.73 -6.59
CA LEU A 101 26.89 13.08 -7.70
C LEU A 101 26.58 13.76 -9.03
N ALA A 102 25.31 14.11 -9.30
CA ALA A 102 24.90 14.78 -10.54
C ALA A 102 25.68 16.08 -10.78
N TYR A 103 25.83 16.91 -9.75
CA TYR A 103 26.62 18.14 -9.83
C TYR A 103 28.12 17.86 -10.00
N GLU A 104 28.67 16.88 -9.27
CA GLU A 104 30.10 16.53 -9.35
C GLU A 104 30.51 16.11 -10.77
N VAL A 105 29.66 15.36 -11.48
CA VAL A 105 29.93 14.92 -12.85
C VAL A 105 29.26 15.79 -13.94
N GLY A 106 28.61 16.88 -13.56
CA GLY A 106 27.99 17.83 -14.50
C GLY A 106 26.81 17.27 -15.31
N ILE A 107 26.03 16.35 -14.73
CA ILE A 107 24.85 15.74 -15.35
C ILE A 107 23.57 16.30 -14.71
N ASP A 108 22.50 16.46 -15.49
CA ASP A 108 21.21 16.86 -14.93
C ASP A 108 20.70 15.82 -13.90
N PRO A 109 20.19 16.25 -12.73
CA PRO A 109 19.71 15.34 -11.70
C PRO A 109 18.63 14.36 -12.14
N LEU A 110 17.78 14.68 -13.12
CA LEU A 110 16.83 13.71 -13.66
C LEU A 110 17.55 12.69 -14.53
N GLU A 111 18.44 13.16 -15.40
CA GLU A 111 19.19 12.32 -16.33
C GLU A 111 20.08 11.29 -15.62
N ILE A 112 20.79 11.67 -14.55
CA ILE A 112 21.64 10.72 -13.82
C ILE A 112 20.83 9.56 -13.22
N ARG A 113 19.58 9.81 -12.84
CA ARG A 113 18.65 8.80 -12.32
C ARG A 113 18.20 7.83 -13.41
N LEU A 114 18.02 8.32 -14.64
CA LEU A 114 17.69 7.50 -15.82
C LEU A 114 18.88 6.66 -16.30
N ARG A 115 20.09 7.22 -16.24
CA ARG A 115 21.34 6.48 -16.54
C ARG A 115 21.54 5.30 -15.60
N ASN A 116 21.27 5.51 -14.32
CA ASN A 116 21.41 4.50 -13.27
C ASN A 116 20.14 3.69 -13.01
N TYR A 117 19.19 3.69 -13.94
CA TYR A 117 17.94 2.96 -13.77
C TYR A 117 18.18 1.45 -13.61
N ALA A 118 17.61 0.87 -12.55
CA ALA A 118 17.69 -0.57 -12.31
C ALA A 118 16.57 -1.31 -13.07
N GLU A 119 16.94 -2.04 -14.14
CA GLU A 119 16.00 -2.85 -14.93
C GLU A 119 15.41 -4.04 -14.14
N GLN A 120 16.10 -4.48 -13.09
CA GLN A 120 15.64 -5.49 -12.15
C GLN A 120 16.05 -5.11 -10.73
N ASP A 121 15.54 -5.82 -9.72
CA ASP A 121 15.94 -5.65 -8.33
C ASP A 121 17.43 -5.99 -8.15
N PRO A 122 18.29 -4.98 -7.88
CA PRO A 122 19.72 -5.22 -7.77
C PRO A 122 20.08 -5.93 -6.46
N HIS A 123 19.21 -5.91 -5.45
CA HIS A 123 19.41 -6.62 -4.19
C HIS A 123 18.88 -8.05 -4.26
N ALA A 124 17.61 -8.23 -4.61
CA ALA A 124 16.96 -9.54 -4.66
C ALA A 124 17.32 -10.35 -5.91
N LYS A 125 17.90 -9.70 -6.94
CA LYS A 125 18.20 -10.29 -8.25
C LYS A 125 16.95 -10.88 -8.93
N LYS A 126 15.84 -10.15 -8.85
CA LYS A 126 14.54 -10.54 -9.42
C LYS A 126 14.00 -9.46 -10.34
N ALA A 127 13.24 -9.86 -11.35
CA ALA A 127 12.48 -8.93 -12.17
C ALA A 127 11.50 -8.12 -11.30
N TRP A 128 11.26 -6.87 -11.69
CA TRP A 128 10.16 -6.11 -11.11
C TRP A 128 8.84 -6.70 -11.57
N SER A 129 7.84 -6.73 -10.69
CA SER A 129 6.46 -7.03 -11.10
C SER A 129 5.97 -5.96 -12.08
N THR A 130 6.05 -4.70 -11.68
CA THR A 130 5.93 -3.50 -12.52
C THR A 130 6.83 -2.42 -11.93
N ARG A 131 7.41 -1.57 -12.79
CA ARG A 131 8.17 -0.38 -12.38
C ARG A 131 7.96 0.73 -13.39
N GLN A 132 7.01 1.61 -13.11
CA GLN A 132 6.67 2.75 -13.97
C GLN A 132 7.43 4.03 -13.58
N LEU A 133 8.68 3.89 -13.14
CA LEU A 133 9.45 5.03 -12.63
C LEU A 133 9.95 5.95 -13.76
N ARG A 134 10.25 5.41 -14.95
CA ARG A 134 10.61 6.24 -16.12
C ARG A 134 9.42 7.10 -16.54
N GLU A 135 8.24 6.51 -16.55
CA GLU A 135 6.97 7.19 -16.86
C GLU A 135 6.63 8.23 -15.80
N ALA A 136 6.86 7.93 -14.51
CA ALA A 136 6.70 8.89 -13.43
C ALA A 136 7.64 10.10 -13.57
N PHE A 137 8.91 9.87 -13.94
CA PHE A 137 9.84 10.96 -14.24
C PHE A 137 9.40 11.78 -15.45
N ALA A 138 9.03 11.14 -16.56
CA ALA A 138 8.60 11.83 -17.78
C ALA A 138 7.37 12.71 -17.52
N ALA A 139 6.32 12.14 -16.93
CA ALA A 139 5.09 12.85 -16.63
C ALA A 139 5.29 13.97 -15.59
N GLY A 140 6.12 13.72 -14.57
CA GLY A 140 6.44 14.72 -13.56
C GLY A 140 7.25 15.88 -14.14
N ALA A 141 8.28 15.59 -14.95
CA ALA A 141 9.14 16.59 -15.57
C ALA A 141 8.35 17.49 -16.54
N GLU A 142 7.48 16.90 -17.36
CA GLU A 142 6.61 17.64 -18.29
C GLU A 142 5.70 18.60 -17.54
N ARG A 143 4.93 18.09 -16.56
CA ARG A 143 3.95 18.90 -15.82
C ARG A 143 4.58 19.98 -14.94
N PHE A 144 5.74 19.68 -14.35
CA PHE A 144 6.52 20.65 -13.58
C PHE A 144 7.18 21.69 -14.50
N GLY A 145 7.53 21.29 -15.73
CA GLY A 145 8.27 22.09 -16.68
C GLY A 145 9.77 22.08 -16.43
N TRP A 146 10.31 20.93 -16.03
CA TRP A 146 11.72 20.70 -15.70
C TRP A 146 12.68 21.20 -16.77
N ALA A 147 12.28 21.17 -18.05
CA ALA A 147 13.07 21.68 -19.17
C ALA A 147 13.43 23.18 -19.08
N ARG A 148 12.75 23.95 -18.21
CA ARG A 148 13.07 25.37 -17.95
C ARG A 148 14.10 25.55 -16.83
N ARG A 149 14.55 24.49 -16.17
CA ARG A 149 15.54 24.54 -15.10
C ARG A 149 16.85 25.08 -15.64
N THR A 150 17.44 26.05 -14.93
CA THR A 150 18.84 26.42 -15.16
C THR A 150 19.72 25.61 -14.19
N PRO A 151 20.72 24.84 -14.68
CA PRO A 151 21.44 23.88 -13.84
C PRO A 151 22.25 24.48 -12.70
N GLU A 152 22.80 25.68 -12.89
CA GLU A 152 23.71 26.33 -11.95
C GLU A 152 22.98 26.70 -10.64
N PRO A 153 23.49 26.33 -9.45
CA PRO A 153 22.90 26.75 -8.19
C PRO A 153 22.80 28.27 -8.08
N ARG A 154 21.72 28.78 -7.46
CA ARG A 154 21.45 30.22 -7.28
C ARG A 154 21.23 31.03 -8.58
N SER A 155 21.11 30.36 -9.73
CA SER A 155 20.90 31.02 -11.03
C SER A 155 19.47 31.49 -11.28
N MET A 156 18.47 30.77 -10.74
CA MET A 156 17.05 31.10 -10.89
C MET A 156 16.59 32.00 -9.74
N ARG A 157 15.92 33.10 -10.06
CA ARG A 157 15.56 34.16 -9.10
C ARG A 157 14.21 34.81 -9.42
N ASP A 158 13.55 35.29 -8.38
CA ASP A 158 12.38 36.17 -8.46
C ASP A 158 12.46 37.24 -7.35
N GLY A 159 12.88 38.45 -7.73
CA GLY A 159 13.21 39.51 -6.78
C GLY A 159 14.32 39.07 -5.80
N ASN A 160 14.03 39.16 -4.50
CA ASN A 160 14.95 38.77 -3.41
C ASN A 160 14.93 37.27 -3.08
N HIS A 161 14.15 36.48 -3.83
CA HIS A 161 14.07 35.04 -3.60
C HIS A 161 14.99 34.29 -4.57
N LEU A 162 15.80 33.39 -4.01
CA LEU A 162 16.45 32.32 -4.75
C LEU A 162 15.41 31.23 -5.03
N ILE A 163 15.27 30.86 -6.31
CA ILE A 163 14.42 29.76 -6.72
C ILE A 163 15.27 28.49 -6.83
N GLY A 164 14.85 27.44 -6.14
CA GLY A 164 15.49 26.12 -6.20
C GLY A 164 14.53 25.07 -6.75
N TRP A 165 14.96 24.30 -7.74
CA TRP A 165 14.20 23.17 -8.28
C TRP A 165 14.94 21.87 -8.00
N GLY A 166 14.24 20.90 -7.40
CA GLY A 166 14.77 19.58 -7.06
C GLY A 166 13.90 18.45 -7.58
N VAL A 167 14.52 17.30 -7.80
CA VAL A 167 13.85 16.05 -8.17
C VAL A 167 14.36 14.90 -7.31
N ALA A 168 13.48 13.99 -6.90
CA ALA A 168 13.85 12.77 -6.18
C ALA A 168 12.93 11.59 -6.54
N ALA A 169 13.48 10.39 -6.53
CA ALA A 169 12.71 9.15 -6.61
C ALA A 169 12.25 8.68 -5.23
N GLY A 170 11.12 7.98 -5.18
CA GLY A 170 10.66 7.30 -3.97
C GLY A 170 10.14 5.90 -4.29
N THR A 171 10.17 5.03 -3.27
CA THR A 171 9.67 3.66 -3.37
C THR A 171 9.13 3.17 -2.04
N TYR A 172 8.18 2.25 -2.09
CA TYR A 172 7.67 1.56 -0.91
C TYR A 172 7.33 0.10 -1.22
N PRO A 173 7.72 -0.88 -0.39
CA PRO A 173 7.50 -2.30 -0.68
C PRO A 173 6.02 -2.68 -0.61
N VAL A 174 5.57 -3.50 -1.57
CA VAL A 174 4.24 -4.13 -1.54
C VAL A 174 4.30 -5.35 -0.63
N ARG A 175 3.98 -5.15 0.64
CA ARG A 175 3.89 -6.23 1.62
C ARG A 175 2.55 -6.94 1.47
N ARG A 176 2.56 -8.26 1.57
CA ARG A 176 1.34 -9.07 1.52
C ARG A 176 1.11 -9.78 2.85
N ALA A 177 -0.15 -10.06 3.13
CA ALA A 177 -0.60 -10.81 4.29
C ALA A 177 -2.00 -11.35 3.99
N TYR A 178 -2.61 -11.97 4.98
CA TYR A 178 -3.92 -12.57 4.84
C TYR A 178 -4.95 -11.82 5.68
N GLY A 179 -6.19 -11.80 5.19
CA GLY A 179 -7.32 -11.17 5.85
C GLY A 179 -8.54 -12.06 5.77
N GLU A 180 -9.46 -11.87 6.72
CA GLU A 180 -10.76 -12.51 6.79
C GLU A 180 -11.84 -11.41 6.81
N ALA A 181 -12.95 -11.66 6.13
CA ALA A 181 -14.10 -10.77 6.10
C ALA A 181 -15.39 -11.60 6.13
N VAL A 182 -16.46 -11.00 6.67
CA VAL A 182 -17.82 -11.52 6.53
C VAL A 182 -18.62 -10.55 5.67
N VAL A 183 -19.38 -11.08 4.72
CA VAL A 183 -20.33 -10.31 3.91
C VAL A 183 -21.73 -10.89 4.12
N ARG A 184 -22.70 -10.01 4.35
CA ARG A 184 -24.11 -10.37 4.51
C ARG A 184 -24.95 -9.62 3.49
N ILE A 185 -25.87 -10.33 2.84
CA ILE A 185 -26.92 -9.73 2.02
C ILE A 185 -28.21 -9.84 2.83
N LEU A 186 -28.80 -8.70 3.20
CA LEU A 186 -29.95 -8.63 4.11
C LEU A 186 -31.28 -8.66 3.35
N ALA A 187 -32.37 -9.01 4.04
CA ALA A 187 -33.70 -9.13 3.44
C ALA A 187 -34.27 -7.82 2.85
N ASP A 188 -33.72 -6.66 3.22
CA ASP A 188 -34.06 -5.37 2.61
C ASP A 188 -33.25 -5.08 1.33
N GLY A 189 -32.34 -5.97 0.94
CA GLY A 189 -31.47 -5.84 -0.22
C GLY A 189 -30.15 -5.12 0.04
N SER A 190 -29.94 -4.58 1.24
CA SER A 190 -28.67 -3.97 1.64
C SER A 190 -27.59 -5.02 1.88
N VAL A 191 -26.33 -4.59 1.83
CA VAL A 191 -25.16 -5.44 2.05
C VAL A 191 -24.40 -4.94 3.27
N GLU A 192 -23.96 -5.86 4.12
CA GLU A 192 -23.09 -5.56 5.25
C GLU A 192 -21.73 -6.22 5.04
N VAL A 193 -20.66 -5.47 5.32
CA VAL A 193 -19.28 -5.97 5.34
C VAL A 193 -18.73 -5.82 6.74
N GLU A 194 -18.12 -6.88 7.27
CA GLU A 194 -17.59 -6.91 8.63
C GLU A 194 -16.12 -7.35 8.65
N SER A 195 -15.28 -6.59 9.35
CA SER A 195 -13.87 -6.92 9.59
C SER A 195 -13.32 -6.23 10.83
N SER A 196 -12.43 -6.88 11.56
CA SER A 196 -11.66 -6.27 12.67
C SER A 196 -10.56 -5.29 12.21
N SER A 197 -10.44 -5.07 10.89
CA SER A 197 -9.49 -4.10 10.34
C SER A 197 -9.80 -2.67 10.81
N ILE A 198 -8.81 -1.78 10.70
CA ILE A 198 -8.87 -0.42 11.25
C ILE A 198 -8.83 0.60 10.12
N ASP A 199 -9.72 1.58 10.16
CA ASP A 199 -9.59 2.81 9.39
C ASP A 199 -9.09 3.95 10.29
N MET A 200 -7.96 4.56 9.93
CA MET A 200 -7.37 5.72 10.60
C MET A 200 -7.28 6.92 9.66
N GLY A 201 -8.11 6.95 8.61
CA GLY A 201 -8.18 8.01 7.61
C GLY A 201 -7.66 7.60 6.24
N GLN A 202 -7.27 6.34 6.04
CA GLN A 202 -6.84 5.83 4.73
C GLN A 202 -8.00 5.41 3.81
N GLY A 203 -9.24 5.36 4.31
CA GLY A 203 -10.43 5.08 3.49
C GLY A 203 -10.78 3.60 3.37
N THR A 204 -10.46 2.78 4.38
CA THR A 204 -10.84 1.37 4.44
C THR A 204 -12.35 1.17 4.40
N TYR A 205 -13.15 2.01 5.05
CA TYR A 205 -14.63 1.94 4.93
C TYR A 205 -15.08 2.01 3.46
N THR A 206 -14.54 2.97 2.71
CA THR A 206 -14.94 3.22 1.31
C THR A 206 -14.55 2.08 0.38
N ILE A 207 -13.29 1.63 0.41
CA ILE A 207 -12.81 0.62 -0.54
C ILE A 207 -13.46 -0.75 -0.32
N LEU A 208 -13.82 -1.09 0.93
CA LEU A 208 -14.52 -2.35 1.20
C LEU A 208 -15.99 -2.28 0.78
N ALA A 209 -16.64 -1.13 0.95
CA ALA A 209 -17.98 -0.89 0.42
C ALA A 209 -18.01 -1.03 -1.11
N GLN A 210 -17.08 -0.37 -1.80
CA GLN A 210 -16.93 -0.45 -3.26
C GLN A 210 -16.70 -1.89 -3.73
N THR A 211 -15.80 -2.62 -3.07
CA THR A 211 -15.50 -4.01 -3.43
C THR A 211 -16.74 -4.91 -3.31
N ALA A 212 -17.47 -4.82 -2.19
CA ALA A 212 -18.68 -5.62 -2.00
C ALA A 212 -19.80 -5.20 -2.95
N ALA A 213 -20.00 -3.90 -3.17
CA ALA A 213 -21.02 -3.37 -4.07
C ALA A 213 -20.83 -3.86 -5.51
N GLU A 214 -19.60 -3.74 -6.04
CA GLU A 214 -19.25 -4.19 -7.38
C GLU A 214 -19.37 -5.71 -7.52
N THR A 215 -18.97 -6.45 -6.48
CA THR A 215 -19.05 -7.93 -6.50
C THR A 215 -20.49 -8.42 -6.46
N VAL A 216 -21.35 -7.88 -5.59
CA VAL A 216 -22.75 -8.32 -5.43
C VAL A 216 -23.66 -7.71 -6.50
N GLY A 217 -23.29 -6.56 -7.07
CA GLY A 217 -24.10 -5.85 -8.07
C GLY A 217 -25.12 -4.88 -7.45
N VAL A 218 -24.80 -4.23 -6.33
CA VAL A 218 -25.64 -3.20 -5.65
C VAL A 218 -24.99 -1.81 -5.72
N SER A 219 -25.67 -0.75 -5.25
CA SER A 219 -25.01 0.55 -5.08
C SER A 219 -24.05 0.51 -3.90
N ALA A 220 -22.96 1.30 -3.94
CA ALA A 220 -22.08 1.45 -2.78
C ALA A 220 -22.79 2.09 -1.57
N ASP A 221 -23.81 2.91 -1.82
CA ASP A 221 -24.66 3.51 -0.77
C ASP A 221 -25.52 2.47 -0.05
N ASP A 222 -25.76 1.31 -0.68
CA ASP A 222 -26.50 0.19 -0.08
C ASP A 222 -25.58 -0.73 0.75
N VAL A 223 -24.30 -0.38 0.89
CA VAL A 223 -23.31 -1.17 1.64
C VAL A 223 -22.92 -0.50 2.96
N VAL A 224 -23.17 -1.21 4.06
CA VAL A 224 -22.73 -0.81 5.40
C VAL A 224 -21.48 -1.58 5.79
N VAL A 225 -20.38 -0.87 6.09
CA VAL A 225 -19.13 -1.49 6.53
C VAL A 225 -18.95 -1.30 8.03
N LYS A 226 -18.57 -2.35 8.74
CA LYS A 226 -18.33 -2.37 10.20
C LYS A 226 -16.89 -2.77 10.49
N LEU A 227 -16.13 -1.87 11.12
CA LEU A 227 -14.70 -2.00 11.38
C LEU A 227 -14.33 -1.87 12.86
N GLY A 228 -13.11 -2.29 13.23
CA GLY A 228 -12.47 -1.93 14.49
C GLY A 228 -12.99 -2.66 15.75
N ASP A 229 -13.62 -3.82 15.61
CA ASP A 229 -14.06 -4.66 16.73
C ASP A 229 -13.37 -6.02 16.69
N SER A 230 -12.80 -6.46 17.82
CA SER A 230 -12.10 -7.75 17.91
C SER A 230 -13.03 -8.97 17.82
N ARG A 231 -14.35 -8.77 17.88
CA ARG A 231 -15.36 -9.81 17.66
C ARG A 231 -15.61 -10.07 16.17
N PHE A 232 -15.17 -9.17 15.31
CA PHE A 232 -15.34 -9.27 13.86
C PHE A 232 -14.29 -10.18 13.22
N ALA A 233 -14.52 -10.53 11.95
CA ALA A 233 -13.60 -11.33 11.13
C ALA A 233 -12.16 -10.78 11.19
N ARG A 234 -11.17 -11.67 11.29
CA ARG A 234 -9.80 -11.29 11.66
C ARG A 234 -9.08 -10.52 10.56
N ALA A 235 -8.45 -9.42 10.94
CA ALA A 235 -7.55 -8.66 10.08
C ALA A 235 -6.26 -8.33 10.83
N GLY A 236 -5.13 -8.45 10.15
CA GLY A 236 -3.83 -8.07 10.72
C GLY A 236 -3.64 -6.54 10.78
N VAL A 237 -2.42 -6.13 11.17
CA VAL A 237 -2.10 -4.70 11.34
C VAL A 237 -2.36 -3.84 10.10
N SER A 238 -2.93 -2.65 10.32
CA SER A 238 -2.92 -1.55 9.37
C SER A 238 -1.55 -0.86 9.39
N GLY A 239 -0.64 -1.36 8.57
CA GLY A 239 0.75 -0.91 8.50
C GLY A 239 1.48 -1.54 7.33
N GLY A 240 2.64 -0.98 6.96
CA GLY A 240 3.38 -1.48 5.80
C GLY A 240 2.62 -1.33 4.47
N SER A 241 1.68 -0.37 4.41
CA SER A 241 0.84 -0.04 3.24
C SER A 241 0.18 -1.25 2.57
N ARG A 242 -0.16 -2.29 3.35
CA ARG A 242 -0.67 -3.57 2.83
C ARG A 242 -2.19 -3.75 2.92
N LEU A 243 -2.83 -3.08 3.89
CA LEU A 243 -4.18 -3.45 4.35
C LEU A 243 -5.23 -3.38 3.24
N ALA A 244 -5.16 -2.37 2.36
CA ALA A 244 -6.11 -2.20 1.28
C ALA A 244 -6.19 -3.46 0.40
N GLY A 245 -5.06 -3.93 -0.14
CA GLY A 245 -5.03 -5.13 -0.99
C GLY A 245 -5.38 -6.42 -0.24
N VAL A 246 -5.02 -6.51 1.04
CA VAL A 246 -5.36 -7.68 1.87
C VAL A 246 -6.87 -7.77 2.08
N MET A 247 -7.51 -6.66 2.45
CA MET A 247 -8.91 -6.65 2.84
C MET A 247 -9.85 -6.60 1.64
N THR A 248 -9.50 -5.93 0.54
CA THR A 248 -10.31 -6.02 -0.68
C THR A 248 -10.34 -7.45 -1.22
N GLY A 249 -9.22 -8.19 -1.16
CA GLY A 249 -9.19 -9.61 -1.53
C GLY A 249 -10.07 -10.50 -0.66
N ALA A 250 -10.11 -10.25 0.66
CA ALA A 250 -10.96 -11.00 1.58
C ALA A 250 -12.45 -10.70 1.37
N VAL A 251 -12.80 -9.41 1.23
CA VAL A 251 -14.18 -8.97 0.96
C VAL A 251 -14.67 -9.47 -0.39
N TYR A 252 -13.84 -9.42 -1.43
CA TYR A 252 -14.18 -9.97 -2.76
C TYR A 252 -14.57 -11.45 -2.66
N LYS A 253 -13.76 -12.27 -1.98
CA LYS A 253 -14.07 -13.70 -1.78
C LYS A 253 -15.36 -13.92 -0.97
N ALA A 254 -15.55 -13.17 0.12
CA ALA A 254 -16.75 -13.27 0.95
C ALA A 254 -18.01 -12.85 0.17
N ALA A 255 -17.94 -11.74 -0.56
CA ALA A 255 -19.02 -11.23 -1.39
C ALA A 255 -19.35 -12.16 -2.55
N THR A 256 -18.34 -12.75 -3.20
CA THR A 256 -18.53 -13.75 -4.26
C THR A 256 -19.26 -14.98 -3.71
N SER A 257 -18.85 -15.48 -2.54
CA SER A 257 -19.54 -16.62 -1.92
C SER A 257 -20.97 -16.29 -1.50
N ALA A 258 -21.24 -15.08 -0.99
CA ALA A 258 -22.59 -14.63 -0.67
C ALA A 258 -23.46 -14.52 -1.94
N LEU A 259 -22.90 -14.01 -3.04
CA LEU A 259 -23.57 -13.93 -4.34
C LEU A 259 -23.88 -15.32 -4.90
N ASP A 260 -22.93 -16.26 -4.85
CA ASP A 260 -23.13 -17.64 -5.31
C ASP A 260 -24.25 -18.32 -4.51
N GLN A 261 -24.32 -18.09 -3.20
CA GLN A 261 -25.42 -18.58 -2.35
C GLN A 261 -26.76 -17.93 -2.72
N LEU A 262 -26.78 -16.62 -3.03
CA LEU A 262 -27.98 -15.91 -3.48
C LEU A 262 -28.50 -16.47 -4.80
N ILE A 263 -27.62 -16.66 -5.78
CA ILE A 263 -27.95 -17.22 -7.09
C ILE A 263 -28.41 -18.68 -6.93
N GLY A 264 -27.70 -19.48 -6.13
CA GLY A 264 -28.07 -20.85 -5.85
C GLY A 264 -29.45 -20.96 -5.21
N LEU A 265 -29.77 -20.09 -4.25
CA LEU A 265 -31.09 -20.00 -3.63
C LEU A 265 -32.16 -19.58 -4.64
N ALA A 266 -31.86 -18.60 -5.48
CA ALA A 266 -32.75 -18.15 -6.54
C ALA A 266 -33.10 -19.29 -7.52
N ILE A 267 -32.15 -20.12 -7.89
CA ILE A 267 -32.38 -21.21 -8.85
C ILE A 267 -33.10 -22.39 -8.19
N SER A 268 -32.74 -22.74 -6.95
CA SER A 268 -33.13 -24.01 -6.34
C SER A 268 -34.38 -23.95 -5.44
N ASP A 269 -34.75 -22.80 -4.86
CA ASP A 269 -35.90 -22.74 -3.94
C ASP A 269 -37.22 -22.76 -4.70
N PRO A 270 -38.18 -23.66 -4.39
CA PRO A 270 -39.47 -23.74 -5.05
C PRO A 270 -40.34 -22.48 -4.97
N ARG A 271 -40.07 -21.59 -4.01
CA ARG A 271 -40.77 -20.30 -3.85
C ARG A 271 -40.08 -19.16 -4.62
N SER A 272 -38.94 -19.44 -5.25
CA SER A 272 -38.26 -18.47 -6.08
C SER A 272 -38.96 -18.31 -7.43
N PRO A 273 -39.13 -17.06 -7.92
CA PRO A 273 -39.68 -16.81 -9.25
C PRO A 273 -38.79 -17.38 -10.37
N PHE A 274 -37.51 -17.65 -10.11
CA PHE A 274 -36.57 -18.20 -11.08
C PHE A 274 -36.57 -19.74 -11.14
N ASN A 275 -37.17 -20.42 -10.17
CA ASN A 275 -37.16 -21.89 -10.14
C ASN A 275 -37.86 -22.49 -11.37
N ALA A 276 -38.97 -21.87 -11.80
CA ALA A 276 -39.73 -22.28 -12.98
C ALA A 276 -38.96 -22.10 -14.30
N LEU A 277 -37.97 -21.20 -14.35
CA LEU A 277 -37.17 -20.98 -15.55
C LEU A 277 -36.15 -22.10 -15.81
N GLN A 278 -35.88 -22.97 -14.83
CA GLN A 278 -34.77 -23.94 -14.86
C GLN A 278 -33.46 -23.30 -15.35
N ALA A 279 -33.23 -22.05 -14.97
CA ALA A 279 -32.05 -21.30 -15.38
C ALA A 279 -30.80 -21.87 -14.70
N ASN A 280 -29.71 -21.99 -15.45
CA ASN A 280 -28.41 -22.43 -14.92
C ASN A 280 -27.55 -21.26 -14.43
N THR A 281 -27.89 -20.03 -14.84
CA THR A 281 -27.17 -18.79 -14.48
C THR A 281 -28.16 -17.63 -14.36
N LEU A 282 -27.83 -16.68 -13.48
CA LEU A 282 -28.56 -15.42 -13.29
C LEU A 282 -27.57 -14.25 -13.26
N VAL A 283 -28.05 -13.06 -13.60
CA VAL A 283 -27.27 -11.83 -13.53
C VAL A 283 -27.80 -11.00 -12.36
N VAL A 284 -26.89 -10.47 -11.54
CA VAL A 284 -27.22 -9.50 -10.51
C VAL A 284 -26.61 -8.16 -10.87
N ALA A 285 -27.45 -7.15 -11.06
CA ALA A 285 -27.03 -5.80 -11.39
C ALA A 285 -28.03 -4.78 -10.85
N LYS A 286 -27.51 -3.67 -10.30
CA LYS A 286 -28.32 -2.58 -9.71
C LYS A 286 -29.32 -3.09 -8.64
N GLY A 287 -28.91 -4.08 -7.84
CA GLY A 287 -29.72 -4.71 -6.79
C GLY A 287 -30.86 -5.58 -7.32
N ARG A 288 -30.84 -5.93 -8.60
CA ARG A 288 -31.87 -6.72 -9.28
C ARG A 288 -31.28 -7.98 -9.89
N ILE A 289 -32.08 -9.02 -9.90
CA ILE A 289 -31.74 -10.36 -10.38
C ILE A 289 -32.57 -10.59 -11.65
N THR A 290 -31.91 -11.02 -12.72
CA THR A 290 -32.55 -11.30 -14.01
C THR A 290 -31.96 -12.54 -14.67
N ALA A 291 -32.73 -13.13 -15.59
CA ALA A 291 -32.19 -14.13 -16.51
C ALA A 291 -31.25 -13.45 -17.53
N PRO A 292 -30.15 -14.10 -17.96
CA PRO A 292 -29.15 -13.47 -18.84
C PRO A 292 -29.69 -12.94 -20.17
N ARG A 293 -30.76 -13.54 -20.69
CA ARG A 293 -31.40 -13.18 -21.97
C ARG A 293 -32.52 -12.14 -21.80
N GLY A 294 -32.81 -11.71 -20.57
CA GLY A 294 -33.86 -10.73 -20.26
C GLY A 294 -35.29 -11.28 -20.39
N ASP A 295 -35.45 -12.55 -20.75
CA ASP A 295 -36.70 -13.30 -20.78
C ASP A 295 -36.93 -13.99 -19.43
N GLY A 296 -37.53 -13.26 -18.48
CA GLY A 296 -37.81 -13.84 -17.17
C GLY A 296 -38.27 -12.81 -16.14
N PRO A 297 -38.46 -13.24 -14.89
CA PRO A 297 -38.68 -12.33 -13.78
C PRO A 297 -37.52 -11.35 -13.66
N ASP A 298 -37.87 -10.11 -13.36
CA ASP A 298 -36.95 -9.11 -12.88
C ASP A 298 -37.36 -8.79 -11.45
N VAL A 299 -36.57 -9.24 -10.47
CA VAL A 299 -36.89 -9.06 -9.04
C VAL A 299 -35.69 -8.49 -8.32
N SER A 300 -35.95 -7.62 -7.35
CA SER A 300 -34.92 -7.15 -6.44
C SER A 300 -34.41 -8.27 -5.54
N ILE A 301 -33.20 -8.11 -5.01
CA ILE A 301 -32.62 -9.01 -4.00
C ILE A 301 -33.58 -9.15 -2.80
N ALA A 302 -34.17 -8.04 -2.36
CA ALA A 302 -35.13 -8.01 -1.25
C ALA A 302 -36.38 -8.85 -1.53
N GLU A 303 -36.96 -8.72 -2.72
CA GLU A 303 -38.13 -9.50 -3.15
C GLU A 303 -37.83 -11.00 -3.18
N LEU A 304 -36.65 -11.38 -3.70
CA LEU A 304 -36.22 -12.78 -3.69
C LEU A 304 -36.09 -13.31 -2.27
N LEU A 305 -35.34 -12.63 -1.40
CA LEU A 305 -35.11 -13.08 -0.02
C LEU A 305 -36.42 -13.18 0.78
N LYS A 306 -37.36 -12.26 0.54
CA LYS A 306 -38.70 -12.33 1.10
C LYS A 306 -39.50 -13.53 0.57
N SER A 307 -39.44 -13.83 -0.73
CA SER A 307 -40.21 -14.94 -1.32
C SER A 307 -39.74 -16.31 -0.79
N VAL A 308 -38.44 -16.45 -0.55
CA VAL A 308 -37.83 -17.66 0.01
C VAL A 308 -37.75 -17.62 1.55
N GLY A 309 -38.30 -16.60 2.19
CA GLY A 309 -38.38 -16.48 3.65
C GLY A 309 -37.01 -16.50 4.35
N ARG A 310 -36.03 -15.79 3.79
CA ARG A 310 -34.67 -15.69 4.33
C ARG A 310 -34.38 -14.26 4.79
N ASP A 311 -34.00 -14.10 6.05
CA ASP A 311 -33.67 -12.79 6.62
C ASP A 311 -32.30 -12.27 6.14
N ARG A 312 -31.39 -13.19 5.81
CA ARG A 312 -30.08 -12.88 5.21
C ARG A 312 -29.41 -14.09 4.56
N ILE A 313 -28.43 -13.77 3.73
CA ILE A 313 -27.36 -14.68 3.30
C ILE A 313 -26.07 -14.17 3.92
N GLU A 314 -25.25 -15.07 4.44
CA GLU A 314 -24.00 -14.73 5.13
C GLU A 314 -22.90 -15.65 4.63
N ALA A 315 -21.77 -15.05 4.26
CA ALA A 315 -20.59 -15.78 3.84
C ALA A 315 -19.33 -15.20 4.49
N THR A 316 -18.43 -16.09 4.90
CA THR A 316 -17.09 -15.73 5.35
C THR A 316 -16.12 -15.99 4.20
N GLY A 317 -15.19 -15.06 3.97
CA GLY A 317 -14.12 -15.20 2.98
C GLY A 317 -12.77 -14.87 3.59
N ASP A 318 -11.74 -15.62 3.19
CA ASP A 318 -10.37 -15.37 3.61
C ASP A 318 -9.35 -15.55 2.48
N THR A 319 -8.19 -14.93 2.66
CA THR A 319 -7.04 -15.06 1.74
C THR A 319 -5.98 -16.03 2.23
N MET A 320 -6.22 -16.78 3.31
CA MET A 320 -5.29 -17.77 3.85
C MET A 320 -5.13 -18.95 2.87
N PRO A 321 -3.98 -19.65 2.90
CA PRO A 321 -3.84 -20.95 2.24
C PRO A 321 -4.92 -21.94 2.69
N ALA A 322 -5.43 -22.78 1.77
CA ALA A 322 -6.55 -23.68 2.04
C ALA A 322 -6.28 -24.69 3.19
N ASN A 323 -5.02 -25.04 3.43
CA ASN A 323 -4.58 -25.95 4.48
C ASN A 323 -4.20 -25.24 5.80
N SER A 324 -4.53 -23.95 5.97
CA SER A 324 -4.19 -23.20 7.17
C SER A 324 -4.94 -23.70 8.40
N THR A 325 -4.20 -23.95 9.46
CA THR A 325 -4.74 -24.39 10.75
C THR A 325 -5.36 -23.23 11.54
N ALA A 326 -6.06 -23.54 12.63
CA ALA A 326 -6.56 -22.52 13.56
C ALA A 326 -5.42 -21.71 14.19
N GLU A 327 -4.27 -22.34 14.43
CA GLU A 327 -3.07 -21.69 14.95
C GLU A 327 -2.48 -20.72 13.92
N ASP A 328 -2.39 -21.10 12.65
CA ASP A 328 -1.92 -20.21 11.58
C ASP A 328 -2.77 -18.96 11.47
N ARG A 329 -4.10 -19.12 11.54
CA ARG A 329 -5.06 -18.01 11.51
C ARG A 329 -4.89 -17.10 12.73
N TYR A 330 -4.71 -17.67 13.92
CA TYR A 330 -4.48 -16.91 15.14
C TYR A 330 -3.15 -16.14 15.09
N LYS A 331 -2.09 -16.77 14.58
CA LYS A 331 -0.78 -16.15 14.41
C LYS A 331 -0.78 -15.03 13.37
N ASN A 332 -1.51 -15.20 12.26
CA ASN A 332 -1.69 -14.15 11.24
C ASN A 332 -2.43 -12.93 11.81
N TYR A 333 -3.42 -13.15 12.68
CA TYR A 333 -4.17 -12.09 13.33
C TYR A 333 -3.36 -11.34 14.40
N THR A 334 -2.64 -12.06 15.25
CA THR A 334 -2.00 -11.49 16.46
C THR A 334 -0.55 -11.04 16.24
N THR A 335 0.06 -11.36 15.10
CA THR A 335 1.47 -11.04 14.83
C THR A 335 1.69 -10.57 13.39
N ILE A 336 2.83 -9.92 13.14
CA ILE A 336 3.28 -9.59 11.79
C ILE A 336 4.16 -10.69 11.16
N ALA A 337 4.39 -11.79 11.87
CA ALA A 337 5.34 -12.84 11.47
C ALA A 337 4.89 -13.62 10.22
N MET A 338 3.58 -13.60 9.91
CA MET A 338 3.01 -14.23 8.73
C MET A 338 3.01 -13.31 7.49
N ALA A 339 3.57 -12.11 7.59
CA ALA A 339 3.69 -11.20 6.45
C ALA A 339 4.63 -11.79 5.40
N LEU A 340 4.18 -11.81 4.15
CA LEU A 340 4.97 -12.31 3.03
C LEU A 340 5.93 -11.21 2.55
N PRO A 341 7.20 -11.53 2.30
CA PRO A 341 8.15 -10.61 1.69
C PRO A 341 7.65 -10.06 0.35
N HIS A 342 7.99 -8.81 0.06
CA HIS A 342 7.70 -8.18 -1.23
C HIS A 342 8.43 -8.87 -2.41
N THR A 343 9.46 -9.65 -2.09
CA THR A 343 10.26 -10.47 -3.01
C THR A 343 9.83 -11.95 -3.08
N GLU A 344 8.77 -12.37 -2.39
CA GLU A 344 8.30 -13.76 -2.46
C GLU A 344 7.73 -14.09 -3.85
N GLY A 345 8.05 -15.27 -4.39
CA GLY A 345 7.73 -15.69 -5.76
C GLY A 345 8.74 -15.16 -6.78
N ASP A 346 8.32 -14.95 -8.02
CA ASP A 346 9.25 -14.64 -9.13
C ASP A 346 9.64 -13.16 -9.24
N TYR A 347 8.91 -12.28 -8.57
CA TYR A 347 9.02 -10.83 -8.74
C TYR A 347 9.34 -10.08 -7.45
N SER A 348 10.04 -8.95 -7.60
CA SER A 348 10.12 -7.90 -6.58
C SER A 348 9.02 -6.85 -6.79
N ARG A 349 8.30 -6.50 -5.71
CA ARG A 349 7.06 -5.71 -5.78
C ARG A 349 7.14 -4.45 -4.94
N HIS A 350 7.09 -3.30 -5.61
CA HIS A 350 7.18 -1.98 -4.99
C HIS A 350 6.26 -1.00 -5.70
N SER A 351 5.78 0.00 -4.97
CA SER A 351 5.27 1.23 -5.55
C SER A 351 6.43 2.19 -5.82
N TRP A 352 6.31 3.02 -6.84
CA TRP A 352 7.35 3.96 -7.28
C TRP A 352 6.77 5.35 -7.46
N CYS A 353 7.56 6.39 -7.20
CA CYS A 353 7.17 7.78 -7.46
C CYS A 353 8.38 8.64 -7.84
N ALA A 354 8.08 9.75 -8.52
CA ALA A 354 9.02 10.84 -8.78
C ALA A 354 8.42 12.13 -8.19
N HIS A 355 9.22 12.86 -7.43
CA HIS A 355 8.83 14.11 -6.80
C HIS A 355 9.61 15.26 -7.43
N PHE A 356 8.91 16.31 -7.85
CA PHE A 356 9.48 17.56 -8.34
C PHE A 356 9.03 18.68 -7.41
N VAL A 357 9.97 19.52 -6.98
CA VAL A 357 9.73 20.55 -5.96
C VAL A 357 10.34 21.87 -6.41
N GLU A 358 9.57 22.95 -6.32
CA GLU A 358 10.07 24.32 -6.33
C GLU A 358 10.10 24.84 -4.90
N VAL A 359 11.21 25.46 -4.51
CA VAL A 359 11.35 26.22 -3.27
C VAL A 359 11.71 27.68 -3.58
N ARG A 360 11.32 28.57 -2.66
CA ARG A 360 11.77 29.96 -2.62
C ARG A 360 12.48 30.19 -1.31
N VAL A 361 13.72 30.63 -1.40
CA VAL A 361 14.57 30.95 -0.24
C VAL A 361 14.79 32.45 -0.25
N ASP A 362 14.38 33.13 0.82
CA ASP A 362 14.72 34.53 1.04
C ASP A 362 16.25 34.64 1.16
N GLU A 363 16.89 35.49 0.37
CA GLU A 363 18.34 35.61 0.38
C GLU A 363 18.89 36.26 1.66
N ASP A 364 18.06 37.02 2.39
CA ASP A 364 18.45 37.77 3.58
C ASP A 364 18.18 37.03 4.91
N PHE A 365 17.45 35.91 4.89
CA PHE A 365 17.13 35.08 6.06
C PHE A 365 17.82 33.71 6.01
#